data_AF-A0A166M9Z7-F1
#
_entry.id   AF-A0A166M9Z7-F1
#
_cell.length_a   1.000
_cell.length_b   1.000
_cell.length_c   1.000
_cell.angle_alpha   90.00
_cell.angle_beta   90.00
_cell.angle_gamma   90.00
#
_symmetry.space_group_name_H-M   'P 1'
#
loop_
_entity.id
_entity.type
_entity.pdbx_description
1 polymer ?
#
loop_
_entity_poly.entity_id
_entity_poly.type
_entity_poly.pdbx_seq_one_letter_code
_entity_poly.pdbx_strand_id
1 'polypeptide(L)'
;MTLVEVAAQAEMTFAHFWEVMRYGFTSEPTRLQPVYMPAWIIDSEVEKLPTEGSTEVIKAQFMDSYMPGCTFNPLSRISFNSSEIVPGAAVPFTKDLAFHSGQEVLCLPYTLSPLALGRPGTSLSRMVAGEKQVDFAKDVNVNFAAMYPVLIPLWLSQHEHEGKTTTVLMEASSFPGRVYFELPELPNLPSLLARFVHPLFDNYHSSQGDPSPFFAIRSPPRPAALELAEGVQKWLSHSLASDTLLAQALGPVSTTDFDDPRVRPFESEERDANLAYLTACGQLNDLEYAFTALDGLKATDDGPFVQMTEQLKKEREEREPQWWKTRTA
;
A
#
# COMPACT_ATOMS: atom_id res chain seq x y z
N MET A 1 -21.95 -5.07 3.79
CA MET A 1 -21.96 -6.52 3.51
C MET A 1 -22.25 -7.26 4.80
N THR A 2 -23.21 -8.17 4.82
CA THR A 2 -23.52 -8.98 6.01
C THR A 2 -22.51 -10.12 6.15
N LEU A 3 -22.29 -10.66 7.36
CA LEU A 3 -21.43 -11.83 7.59
C LEU A 3 -21.81 -13.03 6.69
N VAL A 4 -23.09 -13.16 6.35
CA VAL A 4 -23.62 -14.20 5.46
C VAL A 4 -23.15 -14.00 4.02
N GLU A 5 -23.10 -12.75 3.55
CA GLU A 5 -22.58 -12.42 2.21
C GLU A 5 -21.07 -12.66 2.11
N VAL A 6 -20.32 -12.33 3.17
CA VAL A 6 -18.87 -12.61 3.26
C VAL A 6 -18.61 -14.13 3.19
N ALA A 7 -19.39 -14.93 3.93
CA ALA A 7 -19.25 -16.38 3.95
C ALA A 7 -19.62 -17.02 2.58
N ALA A 8 -20.72 -16.57 1.97
CA ALA A 8 -21.14 -17.06 0.66
C ALA A 8 -20.15 -16.68 -0.46
N GLN A 9 -19.58 -15.48 -0.40
CA GLN A 9 -18.53 -15.05 -1.34
C GLN A 9 -17.28 -15.92 -1.18
N ALA A 10 -16.88 -16.22 0.06
CA ALA A 10 -15.73 -17.08 0.32
C ALA A 10 -15.93 -18.55 -0.10
N GLU A 11 -17.13 -19.12 0.05
CA GLU A 11 -17.44 -20.47 -0.49
C GLU A 11 -17.41 -20.51 -2.03
N MET A 12 -17.93 -19.46 -2.69
CA MET A 12 -17.87 -19.33 -4.14
C MET A 12 -16.43 -19.16 -4.62
N THR A 13 -15.60 -18.41 -3.89
CA THR A 13 -14.16 -18.30 -4.15
C THR A 13 -13.46 -19.65 -4.01
N PHE A 14 -13.87 -20.52 -3.08
CA PHE A 14 -13.27 -21.84 -2.92
C PHE A 14 -13.58 -22.80 -4.08
N ALA A 15 -14.82 -22.83 -4.57
CA ALA A 15 -15.18 -23.65 -5.72
C ALA A 15 -14.46 -23.17 -7.00
N HIS A 16 -14.36 -21.86 -7.20
CA HIS A 16 -13.64 -21.29 -8.32
C HIS A 16 -12.13 -21.46 -8.20
N PHE A 17 -11.57 -21.33 -7.01
CA PHE A 17 -10.19 -21.69 -6.70
C PHE A 17 -9.89 -23.10 -7.21
N TRP A 18 -10.78 -24.04 -6.92
CA TRP A 18 -10.61 -25.39 -7.42
C TRP A 18 -10.67 -25.55 -8.93
N GLU A 19 -11.53 -24.78 -9.60
CA GLU A 19 -11.56 -24.77 -11.06
C GLU A 19 -10.27 -24.20 -11.66
N VAL A 20 -9.81 -23.04 -11.19
CA VAL A 20 -8.55 -22.41 -11.62
C VAL A 20 -7.39 -23.35 -11.38
N MET A 21 -7.34 -23.97 -10.20
CA MET A 21 -6.28 -24.90 -9.83
C MET A 21 -6.31 -26.18 -10.66
N ARG A 22 -7.48 -26.73 -11.02
CA ARG A 22 -7.58 -27.90 -11.90
C ARG A 22 -6.99 -27.68 -13.29
N TYR A 23 -6.92 -26.43 -13.77
CA TYR A 23 -6.27 -26.13 -15.05
C TYR A 23 -4.75 -26.12 -14.97
N GLY A 24 -4.17 -25.80 -13.81
CA GLY A 24 -2.72 -25.72 -13.60
C GLY A 24 -2.10 -26.91 -12.87
N PHE A 25 -2.87 -27.57 -12.02
CA PHE A 25 -2.45 -28.65 -11.12
C PHE A 25 -3.39 -29.84 -11.27
N THR A 26 -2.82 -31.02 -11.50
CA THR A 26 -3.58 -32.26 -11.69
C THR A 26 -3.92 -32.97 -10.39
N SER A 27 -3.33 -32.53 -9.27
CA SER A 27 -3.53 -33.07 -7.92
C SER A 27 -4.25 -32.08 -7.00
N GLU A 28 -4.91 -32.63 -5.98
CA GLU A 28 -5.43 -31.84 -4.85
C GLU A 28 -4.25 -31.30 -4.00
N PRO A 29 -4.38 -30.13 -3.36
CA PRO A 29 -3.37 -29.62 -2.46
C PRO A 29 -3.22 -30.57 -1.31
N THR A 30 -1.97 -30.82 -0.95
CA THR A 30 -1.61 -31.57 0.25
C THR A 30 -1.95 -30.79 1.51
N ARG A 31 -2.00 -29.45 1.42
CA ARG A 31 -2.39 -28.57 2.51
C ARG A 31 -3.13 -27.34 1.98
N LEU A 32 -4.19 -26.96 2.67
CA LEU A 32 -4.92 -25.71 2.49
C LEU A 32 -5.05 -25.00 3.84
N GLN A 33 -4.77 -23.71 3.88
CA GLN A 33 -4.79 -22.91 5.10
C GLN A 33 -5.36 -21.52 4.79
N PRO A 34 -6.47 -21.11 5.43
CA PRO A 34 -6.88 -19.72 5.41
C PRO A 34 -5.97 -18.88 6.32
N VAL A 35 -5.63 -17.69 5.88
CA VAL A 35 -4.69 -16.79 6.57
C VAL A 35 -5.20 -15.35 6.53
N TYR A 36 -5.03 -14.60 7.61
CA TYR A 36 -5.11 -13.15 7.60
C TYR A 36 -3.72 -12.54 7.52
N MET A 37 -3.45 -11.85 6.41
CA MET A 37 -2.21 -11.11 6.19
C MET A 37 -2.36 -9.68 6.73
N PRO A 38 -1.58 -9.27 7.74
CA PRO A 38 -1.60 -7.91 8.23
C PRO A 38 -1.01 -6.97 7.19
N ALA A 39 -1.67 -5.85 6.99
CA ALA A 39 -1.23 -4.79 6.11
C ALA A 39 -1.61 -3.42 6.70
N TRP A 40 -1.02 -2.40 6.11
CA TRP A 40 -1.29 -1.00 6.36
C TRP A 40 -1.70 -0.35 5.05
N ILE A 41 -2.84 0.32 5.06
CA ILE A 41 -3.15 1.35 4.06
C ILE A 41 -2.68 2.68 4.63
N ILE A 42 -2.04 3.50 3.82
CA ILE A 42 -1.36 4.72 4.25
C ILE A 42 -1.80 5.86 3.35
N ASP A 43 -2.33 6.89 3.99
CA ASP A 43 -2.61 8.18 3.40
C ASP A 43 -1.70 9.21 4.08
N SER A 44 -0.82 9.89 3.33
CA SER A 44 0.11 10.85 3.92
C SER A 44 0.49 11.97 2.96
N GLU A 45 0.88 13.11 3.54
CA GLU A 45 1.56 14.19 2.84
C GLU A 45 2.92 14.39 3.49
N VAL A 46 3.95 14.42 2.66
CA VAL A 46 5.31 14.71 3.08
C VAL A 46 5.86 15.89 2.30
N GLU A 47 6.80 16.58 2.91
CA GLU A 47 7.45 17.75 2.36
C GLU A 47 8.94 17.62 2.52
N LYS A 48 9.68 17.76 1.41
CA LYS A 48 11.12 17.89 1.46
C LYS A 48 11.49 19.35 1.70
N LEU A 49 12.23 19.57 2.79
CA LEU A 49 12.76 20.89 3.15
C LEU A 49 13.86 21.34 2.17
N PRO A 50 14.02 22.65 1.95
CA PRO A 50 15.09 23.20 1.14
C PRO A 50 16.48 22.76 1.65
N THR A 51 17.30 22.21 0.76
CA THR A 51 18.71 21.89 1.04
C THR A 51 19.62 23.04 0.62
N GLU A 52 20.87 23.08 1.11
CA GLU A 52 21.85 24.10 0.72
C GLU A 52 21.97 24.21 -0.81
N GLY A 53 21.60 25.37 -1.37
CA GLY A 53 21.59 25.63 -2.81
C GLY A 53 20.24 25.42 -3.53
N SER A 54 19.20 24.98 -2.82
CA SER A 54 17.81 24.96 -3.30
C SER A 54 16.92 25.79 -2.38
N THR A 55 15.98 26.54 -2.95
CA THR A 55 14.88 27.17 -2.21
C THR A 55 13.55 26.46 -2.42
N GLU A 56 13.51 25.44 -3.29
CA GLU A 56 12.28 24.72 -3.61
C GLU A 56 11.93 23.73 -2.51
N VAL A 57 10.71 23.92 -2.00
CA VAL A 57 10.00 22.96 -1.15
C VAL A 57 9.26 21.98 -2.06
N ILE A 58 9.49 20.67 -1.89
CA ILE A 58 8.82 19.65 -2.69
C ILE A 58 7.83 18.90 -1.82
N LYS A 59 6.54 18.97 -2.14
CA LYS A 59 5.50 18.20 -1.48
C LYS A 59 5.13 16.98 -2.30
N ALA A 60 4.89 15.86 -1.63
CA ALA A 60 4.41 14.61 -2.22
C ALA A 60 3.27 14.04 -1.37
N GLN A 61 2.26 13.49 -2.05
CA GLN A 61 1.12 12.86 -1.39
C GLN A 61 1.12 11.37 -1.73
N PHE A 62 0.99 10.55 -0.70
CA PHE A 62 0.75 9.12 -0.82
C PHE A 62 -0.72 8.89 -0.48
N MET A 63 -1.49 8.37 -1.44
CA MET A 63 -2.91 8.09 -1.24
C MET A 63 -3.12 6.61 -1.54
N ASP A 64 -3.82 5.88 -0.68
CA ASP A 64 -4.06 4.45 -0.88
C ASP A 64 -2.75 3.64 -1.03
N SER A 65 -1.70 4.05 -0.33
CA SER A 65 -0.43 3.33 -0.36
C SER A 65 -0.48 2.13 0.58
N TYR A 66 0.05 1.00 0.14
CA TYR A 66 0.09 -0.26 0.84
C TYR A 66 1.47 -0.55 1.39
N MET A 67 1.50 -0.98 2.65
CA MET A 67 2.68 -1.52 3.30
C MET A 67 2.34 -2.84 3.99
N PRO A 68 3.12 -3.90 3.81
CA PRO A 68 2.92 -5.16 4.53
C PRO A 68 3.08 -4.91 6.04
N GLY A 69 2.22 -5.52 6.84
CA GLY A 69 2.26 -5.42 8.30
C GLY A 69 3.24 -6.40 8.94
N CYS A 70 3.86 -7.30 8.16
CA CYS A 70 4.78 -8.31 8.66
C CYS A 70 5.93 -8.59 7.68
N THR A 71 6.92 -9.37 8.11
CA THR A 71 8.13 -9.75 7.35
C THR A 71 8.12 -11.21 6.88
N PHE A 72 6.94 -11.83 6.77
CA PHE A 72 6.82 -13.22 6.36
C PHE A 72 7.00 -13.34 4.85
N ASN A 73 8.13 -13.88 4.41
CA ASN A 73 8.35 -14.18 3.01
C ASN A 73 7.58 -15.44 2.56
N PRO A 74 7.07 -15.46 1.33
CA PRO A 74 7.11 -14.39 0.30
C PRO A 74 6.06 -13.27 0.51
N LEU A 75 5.10 -13.45 1.43
CA LEU A 75 3.88 -12.65 1.54
C LEU A 75 4.15 -11.16 1.68
N SER A 76 5.18 -10.78 2.43
CA SER A 76 5.56 -9.39 2.64
C SER A 76 6.06 -8.68 1.37
N ARG A 77 6.37 -9.41 0.30
CA ARG A 77 6.89 -8.87 -0.96
C ARG A 77 5.83 -8.74 -2.04
N ILE A 78 4.59 -9.14 -1.74
CA ILE A 78 3.44 -9.00 -2.63
C ILE A 78 2.57 -7.86 -2.11
N SER A 79 2.26 -6.92 -3.00
CA SER A 79 1.24 -5.92 -2.71
C SER A 79 -0.13 -6.55 -2.91
N PHE A 80 -0.82 -6.83 -1.81
CA PHE A 80 -2.20 -7.24 -1.81
C PHE A 80 -3.17 -6.05 -1.88
N ASN A 81 -2.65 -4.83 -2.12
CA ASN A 81 -3.50 -3.67 -2.36
C ASN A 81 -4.37 -3.93 -3.59
N SER A 82 -5.68 -3.81 -3.49
CA SER A 82 -6.56 -3.92 -4.64
C SER A 82 -7.65 -2.87 -4.51
N SER A 83 -8.21 -2.44 -5.65
CA SER A 83 -9.35 -1.53 -5.66
C SER A 83 -10.58 -2.11 -4.96
N GLU A 84 -10.58 -3.39 -4.63
CA GLU A 84 -11.64 -4.07 -3.87
C GLU A 84 -11.44 -3.95 -2.35
N ILE A 85 -10.23 -3.59 -1.89
CA ILE A 85 -9.99 -3.23 -0.49
C ILE A 85 -10.52 -1.80 -0.28
N VAL A 86 -11.84 -1.72 -0.12
CA VAL A 86 -12.54 -0.47 0.14
C VAL A 86 -13.02 -0.42 1.59
N PRO A 87 -12.99 0.76 2.24
CA PRO A 87 -13.41 0.87 3.64
C PRO A 87 -14.86 0.40 3.88
N GLY A 88 -15.75 0.60 2.91
CA GLY A 88 -17.15 0.17 3.02
C GLY A 88 -17.36 -1.36 2.97
N ALA A 89 -16.35 -2.11 2.56
CA ALA A 89 -16.36 -3.58 2.56
C ALA A 89 -15.62 -4.16 3.77
N ALA A 90 -14.83 -3.36 4.48
CA ALA A 90 -14.15 -3.79 5.68
C ALA A 90 -15.15 -4.10 6.80
N VAL A 91 -14.88 -5.16 7.55
CA VAL A 91 -15.68 -5.56 8.71
C VAL A 91 -14.78 -5.59 9.95
N PRO A 92 -15.28 -5.14 11.12
CA PRO A 92 -14.52 -5.28 12.36
C PRO A 92 -14.17 -6.74 12.64
N PHE A 93 -12.97 -6.98 13.17
CA PHE A 93 -12.56 -8.33 13.54
C PHE A 93 -13.43 -8.86 14.68
N THR A 94 -13.92 -10.08 14.52
CA THR A 94 -14.72 -10.79 15.54
C THR A 94 -14.17 -12.20 15.73
N LYS A 95 -14.54 -12.85 16.83
CA LYS A 95 -14.09 -14.23 17.09
C LYS A 95 -14.59 -15.22 16.03
N ASP A 96 -15.72 -14.95 15.41
CA ASP A 96 -16.29 -15.81 14.37
C ASP A 96 -15.43 -15.78 13.10
N LEU A 97 -14.77 -14.65 12.81
CA LEU A 97 -13.82 -14.52 11.70
C LEU A 97 -12.53 -15.30 11.93
N ALA A 98 -12.23 -15.73 13.16
CA ALA A 98 -11.10 -16.63 13.43
C ALA A 98 -11.32 -18.05 12.88
N PHE A 99 -12.52 -18.35 12.37
CA PHE A 99 -12.84 -19.63 11.75
C PHE A 99 -13.45 -19.44 10.37
N HIS A 100 -13.03 -20.27 9.42
CA HIS A 100 -13.60 -20.32 8.08
C HIS A 100 -13.88 -21.77 7.70
N SER A 101 -15.14 -22.10 7.40
CA SER A 101 -15.55 -23.47 7.05
C SER A 101 -15.10 -24.53 8.07
N GLY A 102 -15.13 -24.17 9.35
CA GLY A 102 -14.69 -25.03 10.47
C GLY A 102 -13.18 -25.13 10.65
N GLN A 103 -12.37 -24.46 9.82
CA GLN A 103 -10.92 -24.37 9.96
C GLN A 103 -10.53 -23.10 10.69
N GLU A 104 -9.52 -23.16 11.55
CA GLU A 104 -8.96 -21.98 12.18
C GLU A 104 -8.17 -21.14 11.15
N VAL A 105 -8.48 -19.85 11.09
CA VAL A 105 -7.77 -18.89 10.23
C VAL A 105 -6.48 -18.46 10.94
N LEU A 106 -5.35 -18.67 10.28
CA LEU A 106 -4.06 -18.27 10.83
C LEU A 106 -3.93 -16.74 10.75
N CYS A 107 -3.94 -16.08 11.89
CA CYS A 107 -3.74 -14.63 11.97
C CYS A 107 -2.25 -14.33 12.09
N LEU A 108 -1.64 -13.77 11.04
CA LEU A 108 -0.23 -13.38 11.11
C LEU A 108 -0.07 -12.11 11.96
N PRO A 109 0.96 -12.04 12.83
CA PRO A 109 1.16 -10.88 13.69
C PRO A 109 1.68 -9.67 12.91
N TYR A 110 1.29 -8.46 13.35
CA TYR A 110 1.97 -7.23 12.94
C TYR A 110 3.39 -7.21 13.50
N THR A 111 4.38 -7.26 12.62
CA THR A 111 5.81 -7.10 12.97
C THR A 111 6.43 -5.84 12.38
N LEU A 112 5.71 -5.16 11.49
CA LEU A 112 6.12 -3.92 10.84
C LEU A 112 5.13 -2.80 11.15
N SER A 113 5.67 -1.60 11.38
CA SER A 113 4.89 -0.39 11.60
C SER A 113 5.35 0.74 10.67
N PRO A 114 4.43 1.40 9.93
CA PRO A 114 4.77 2.58 9.13
C PRO A 114 5.28 3.75 9.97
N LEU A 115 4.97 3.79 11.27
CA LEU A 115 5.47 4.81 12.20
C LEU A 115 6.99 4.78 12.35
N ALA A 116 7.64 3.64 12.05
CA ALA A 116 9.08 3.51 12.10
C ALA A 116 9.80 4.23 10.94
N LEU A 117 9.13 4.48 9.81
CA LEU A 117 9.73 5.09 8.62
C LEU A 117 10.27 6.50 8.87
N GLY A 118 9.67 7.26 9.80
CA GLY A 118 10.08 8.62 10.15
C GLY A 118 11.11 8.72 11.27
N ARG A 119 11.61 7.60 11.81
CA ARG A 119 12.56 7.65 12.93
C ARG A 119 13.98 7.95 12.41
N PRO A 120 14.71 8.90 13.03
CA PRO A 120 16.12 9.12 12.72
C PRO A 120 16.95 7.84 12.85
N GLY A 121 17.79 7.55 11.87
CA GLY A 121 18.74 6.42 11.91
C GLY A 121 18.26 5.11 11.27
N THR A 122 17.06 5.07 10.69
CA THR A 122 16.60 3.92 9.87
C THR A 122 17.36 3.84 8.54
N SER A 123 17.53 2.68 7.90
CA SER A 123 18.21 2.65 6.59
C SER A 123 17.41 3.37 5.49
N LEU A 124 16.08 3.45 5.62
CA LEU A 124 15.21 4.29 4.78
C LEU A 124 15.49 5.78 4.96
N SER A 125 15.99 6.21 6.13
CA SER A 125 16.52 7.57 6.29
C SER A 125 17.71 7.87 5.37
N ARG A 126 18.28 6.89 4.65
CA ARG A 126 19.33 7.10 3.66
C ARG A 126 18.88 6.54 2.31
N MET A 127 17.93 7.21 1.66
CA MET A 127 17.53 6.79 0.32
C MET A 127 18.59 7.13 -0.71
N VAL A 128 18.86 6.17 -1.59
CA VAL A 128 19.72 6.33 -2.76
C VAL A 128 18.80 6.45 -3.97
N ALA A 129 18.35 7.67 -4.25
CA ALA A 129 17.70 7.99 -5.53
C ALA A 129 18.79 8.40 -6.53
N GLY A 130 19.44 7.42 -7.16
CA GLY A 130 20.62 7.64 -8.03
C GLY A 130 21.93 7.81 -7.26
N GLU A 131 22.91 8.56 -7.80
CA GLU A 131 24.22 8.83 -7.13
C GLU A 131 24.13 9.78 -5.92
N LYS A 132 22.95 10.34 -5.62
CA LYS A 132 22.76 11.28 -4.50
C LYS A 132 21.97 10.62 -3.37
N GLN A 133 22.59 10.63 -2.20
CA GLN A 133 22.00 10.17 -0.94
C GLN A 133 21.05 11.26 -0.41
N VAL A 134 19.78 10.93 -0.24
CA VAL A 134 18.78 11.78 0.43
C VAL A 134 18.61 11.29 1.86
N ASP A 135 18.80 12.18 2.84
CA ASP A 135 18.60 11.83 4.25
C ASP A 135 17.11 12.03 4.61
N PHE A 136 16.28 11.01 4.40
CA PHE A 136 14.83 11.09 4.60
C PHE A 136 14.44 11.53 6.02
N ALA A 137 15.23 11.23 7.04
CA ALA A 137 14.88 11.62 8.40
C ALA A 137 15.18 13.10 8.72
N LYS A 138 16.08 13.73 7.96
CA LYS A 138 16.44 15.14 8.16
C LYS A 138 15.76 16.07 7.18
N ASP A 139 15.60 15.61 5.95
CA ASP A 139 15.19 16.45 4.84
C ASP A 139 13.68 16.36 4.58
N VAL A 140 12.96 15.43 5.21
CA VAL A 140 11.52 15.22 4.97
C VAL A 140 10.71 15.47 6.23
N ASN A 141 9.80 16.44 6.15
CA ASN A 141 8.76 16.69 7.12
C ASN A 141 7.49 15.90 6.77
N VAL A 142 6.82 15.33 7.77
CA VAL A 142 5.53 14.66 7.58
C VAL A 142 4.42 15.64 7.96
N ASN A 143 3.80 16.24 6.95
CA ASN A 143 2.73 17.24 7.12
C ASN A 143 1.38 16.62 7.49
N PHE A 144 1.15 15.38 7.05
CA PHE A 144 -0.04 14.59 7.37
C PHE A 144 0.27 13.10 7.28
N ALA A 145 -0.30 12.28 8.17
CA ALA A 145 -0.25 10.84 8.04
C ALA A 145 -1.40 10.15 8.80
N ALA A 146 -2.16 9.34 8.07
CA ALA A 146 -3.12 8.38 8.59
C ALA A 146 -2.71 6.97 8.13
N MET A 147 -2.70 6.04 9.08
CA MET A 147 -2.25 4.67 8.88
C MET A 147 -3.37 3.74 9.32
N TYR A 148 -3.90 2.95 8.40
CA TYR A 148 -5.05 2.11 8.63
C TYR A 148 -4.63 0.63 8.66
N PRO A 149 -4.63 -0.02 9.83
CA PRO A 149 -4.33 -1.44 9.91
C PRO A 149 -5.50 -2.24 9.32
N VAL A 150 -5.20 -3.14 8.39
CA VAL A 150 -6.17 -4.05 7.78
C VAL A 150 -5.66 -5.49 7.79
N LEU A 151 -6.58 -6.45 7.91
CA LEU A 151 -6.30 -7.88 7.77
C LEU A 151 -6.85 -8.36 6.43
N ILE A 152 -5.96 -8.75 5.52
CA ILE A 152 -6.33 -9.20 4.18
C ILE A 152 -6.51 -10.72 4.21
N PRO A 153 -7.71 -11.23 3.88
CA PRO A 153 -7.95 -12.67 3.84
C PRO A 153 -7.26 -13.28 2.62
N LEU A 154 -6.46 -14.32 2.86
CA LEU A 154 -5.76 -15.10 1.85
C LEU A 154 -6.03 -16.59 2.03
N TRP A 155 -5.95 -17.33 0.93
CA TRP A 155 -5.80 -18.78 0.92
C TRP A 155 -4.37 -19.15 0.56
N LEU A 156 -3.76 -19.98 1.40
CA LEU A 156 -2.50 -20.65 1.10
C LEU A 156 -2.78 -22.11 0.77
N SER A 157 -2.30 -22.57 -0.37
CA SER A 157 -2.34 -23.99 -0.72
C SER A 157 -0.96 -24.49 -1.10
N GLN A 158 -0.66 -25.73 -0.72
CA GLN A 158 0.58 -26.41 -1.06
C GLN A 158 0.24 -27.62 -1.91
N HIS A 159 0.97 -27.78 -3.01
CA HIS A 159 0.79 -28.87 -3.96
C HIS A 159 2.10 -29.63 -4.08
N GLU A 160 2.00 -30.95 -4.14
CA GLU A 160 3.14 -31.81 -4.42
C GLU A 160 3.04 -32.35 -5.84
N HIS A 161 4.05 -32.11 -6.65
CA HIS A 161 4.15 -32.62 -8.01
C HIS A 161 5.58 -33.10 -8.27
N GLU A 162 5.74 -34.38 -8.63
CA GLU A 162 7.05 -35.00 -8.91
C GLU A 162 8.07 -34.79 -7.77
N GLY A 163 7.61 -34.79 -6.51
CA GLY A 163 8.44 -34.59 -5.32
C GLY A 163 8.85 -33.12 -5.06
N LYS A 164 8.37 -32.17 -5.87
CA LYS A 164 8.52 -30.74 -5.62
C LYS A 164 7.25 -30.18 -4.97
N THR A 165 7.44 -29.32 -3.98
CA THR A 165 6.33 -28.57 -3.35
C THR A 165 6.19 -27.20 -4.01
N THR A 166 4.98 -26.87 -4.45
CA THR A 166 4.61 -25.54 -4.94
C THR A 166 3.62 -24.91 -3.99
N THR A 167 3.91 -23.68 -3.56
CA THR A 167 2.97 -22.87 -2.78
C THR A 167 2.17 -21.98 -3.73
N VAL A 168 0.85 -21.95 -3.57
CA VAL A 168 -0.07 -21.04 -4.25
C VAL A 168 -0.76 -20.16 -3.21
N LEU A 169 -0.76 -18.87 -3.48
CA LEU A 169 -1.34 -17.80 -2.68
C LEU A 169 -2.53 -17.25 -3.46
N MET A 170 -3.67 -17.09 -2.82
CA MET A 170 -4.85 -16.51 -3.44
C MET A 170 -5.47 -15.46 -2.54
N GLU A 171 -5.88 -14.34 -3.11
CA GLU A 171 -6.70 -13.36 -2.42
C GLU A 171 -8.12 -13.88 -2.23
N ALA A 172 -8.63 -13.82 -1.01
CA ALA A 172 -9.99 -14.20 -0.69
C ALA A 172 -10.94 -13.00 -0.52
N SER A 173 -10.41 -11.77 -0.62
CA SER A 173 -11.19 -10.53 -0.53
C SER A 173 -11.95 -10.19 -1.80
N SER A 174 -11.58 -10.78 -2.93
CA SER A 174 -12.07 -10.46 -4.27
C SER A 174 -12.46 -11.71 -5.05
N PHE A 175 -13.38 -11.57 -6.00
CA PHE A 175 -13.75 -12.65 -6.92
C PHE A 175 -13.53 -12.19 -8.37
N PRO A 176 -12.69 -12.86 -9.17
CA PRO A 176 -12.12 -14.20 -8.92
C PRO A 176 -10.85 -14.24 -8.05
N GLY A 177 -10.40 -13.11 -7.51
CA GLY A 177 -9.20 -13.03 -6.69
C GLY A 177 -7.92 -13.04 -7.51
N ARG A 178 -6.84 -12.47 -6.96
CA ARG A 178 -5.51 -12.61 -7.54
C ARG A 178 -4.86 -13.90 -7.10
N VAL A 179 -4.11 -14.52 -8.01
CA VAL A 179 -3.46 -15.81 -7.77
C VAL A 179 -1.98 -15.70 -8.04
N TYR A 180 -1.20 -16.06 -7.04
CA TYR A 180 0.25 -16.06 -7.07
C TYR A 180 0.77 -17.45 -6.76
N PHE A 181 1.88 -17.85 -7.37
CA PHE A 181 2.41 -19.18 -7.14
C PHE A 181 3.93 -19.22 -7.29
N GLU A 182 4.52 -20.15 -6.56
CA GLU A 182 5.96 -20.41 -6.52
C GLU A 182 6.35 -21.48 -7.55
N LEU A 183 7.25 -21.12 -8.46
CA LEU A 183 7.80 -22.00 -9.48
C LEU A 183 9.30 -22.22 -9.25
N PRO A 184 9.68 -23.31 -8.56
CA PRO A 184 11.08 -23.67 -8.34
C PRO A 184 11.69 -24.23 -9.63
N GLU A 185 12.11 -23.32 -10.51
CA GLU A 185 12.82 -23.53 -11.78
C GLU A 185 12.04 -24.36 -12.82
N LEU A 186 11.72 -23.73 -13.96
CA LEU A 186 10.94 -24.31 -15.05
C LEU A 186 11.82 -24.77 -16.21
N PRO A 187 12.18 -26.06 -16.32
CA PRO A 187 12.62 -26.59 -17.61
C PRO A 187 11.44 -26.85 -18.55
N ASN A 188 10.20 -27.04 -18.07
CA ASN A 188 9.06 -27.46 -18.91
C ASN A 188 7.70 -26.93 -18.43
N LEU A 189 7.52 -25.63 -18.20
CA LEU A 189 6.15 -25.12 -18.05
C LEU A 189 5.42 -25.39 -19.38
N PRO A 190 4.25 -26.06 -19.39
CA PRO A 190 3.46 -26.17 -20.60
C PRO A 190 3.34 -24.79 -21.24
N SER A 191 3.67 -24.67 -22.53
CA SER A 191 3.73 -23.39 -23.26
C SER A 191 2.43 -22.58 -23.15
N LEU A 192 1.33 -23.25 -22.81
CA LEU A 192 0.02 -22.70 -22.55
C LEU A 192 -0.01 -21.89 -21.23
N LEU A 193 0.59 -22.37 -20.14
CA LEU A 193 0.66 -21.66 -18.86
C LEU A 193 1.63 -20.48 -18.92
N ALA A 194 2.74 -20.59 -19.67
CA ALA A 194 3.73 -19.50 -19.76
C ALA A 194 3.16 -18.17 -20.29
N ARG A 195 2.03 -18.21 -21.01
CA ARG A 195 1.36 -17.01 -21.55
C ARG A 195 0.51 -16.26 -20.53
N PHE A 196 0.14 -16.91 -19.44
CA PHE A 196 -0.77 -16.34 -18.44
C PHE A 196 -0.04 -15.93 -17.15
N VAL A 197 1.29 -15.99 -17.17
CA VAL A 197 2.09 -15.95 -15.95
C VAL A 197 3.06 -14.78 -16.01
N HIS A 198 2.85 -13.82 -15.12
CA HIS A 198 3.66 -12.61 -15.03
C HIS A 198 4.68 -12.76 -13.89
N PRO A 199 6.00 -12.66 -14.16
CA PRO A 199 7.00 -12.73 -13.10
C PRO A 199 6.85 -11.55 -12.14
N LEU A 200 6.98 -11.81 -10.84
CA LEU A 200 6.95 -10.78 -9.80
C LEU A 200 8.36 -10.55 -9.25
N PHE A 201 8.91 -11.58 -8.59
CA PHE A 201 10.22 -11.59 -7.98
C PHE A 201 10.65 -13.04 -7.75
N ASP A 202 11.95 -13.30 -7.79
CA ASP A 202 12.55 -14.62 -7.62
C ASP A 202 11.80 -15.70 -8.42
N ASN A 203 11.17 -16.65 -7.72
CA ASN A 203 10.40 -17.77 -8.29
C ASN A 203 8.89 -17.54 -8.20
N TYR A 204 8.42 -16.34 -7.86
CA TYR A 204 6.99 -16.04 -7.71
C TYR A 204 6.43 -15.37 -8.95
N HIS A 205 5.23 -15.82 -9.34
CA HIS A 205 4.53 -15.32 -10.50
C HIS A 205 3.05 -15.07 -10.19
N SER A 206 2.43 -14.12 -10.91
CA SER A 206 0.97 -13.93 -10.94
C SER A 206 0.38 -14.69 -12.13
N SER A 207 -0.65 -15.52 -11.91
CA SER A 207 -1.44 -16.13 -12.99
C SER A 207 -2.74 -15.39 -13.29
N GLN A 208 -3.22 -14.59 -12.35
CA GLN A 208 -4.53 -13.97 -12.43
C GLN A 208 -4.55 -12.62 -11.72
N GLY A 209 -4.99 -11.60 -12.46
CA GLY A 209 -5.03 -10.21 -12.03
C GLY A 209 -3.67 -9.53 -12.03
N ASP A 210 -3.71 -8.22 -12.19
CA ASP A 210 -2.50 -7.41 -12.26
C ASP A 210 -1.90 -7.21 -10.86
N PRO A 211 -0.56 -7.30 -10.73
CA PRO A 211 0.12 -6.92 -9.50
C PRO A 211 -0.11 -5.44 -9.23
N SER A 212 -0.50 -5.11 -8.01
CA SER A 212 -0.64 -3.71 -7.62
C SER A 212 0.70 -3.12 -7.19
N PRO A 213 0.92 -1.81 -7.37
CA PRO A 213 2.05 -1.16 -6.75
C PRO A 213 1.90 -1.16 -5.22
N PHE A 214 3.00 -0.97 -4.51
CA PHE A 214 2.96 -0.71 -3.07
C PHE A 214 2.57 0.74 -2.79
N PHE A 215 3.03 1.68 -3.60
CA PHE A 215 2.75 3.10 -3.37
C PHE A 215 1.94 3.68 -4.51
N ALA A 216 1.05 4.61 -4.18
CA ALA A 216 0.34 5.44 -5.13
C ALA A 216 0.67 6.90 -4.79
N ILE A 217 1.59 7.47 -5.55
CA ILE A 217 2.09 8.83 -5.34
C ILE A 217 1.28 9.77 -6.23
N ARG A 218 0.61 10.74 -5.59
CA ARG A 218 0.04 11.88 -6.29
C ARG A 218 1.08 13.01 -6.30
N SER A 219 1.45 13.41 -7.50
CA SER A 219 2.32 14.55 -7.75
C SER A 219 1.56 15.63 -8.51
N PRO A 220 1.95 16.92 -8.36
CA PRO A 220 1.48 17.98 -9.24
C PRO A 220 1.66 17.61 -10.71
N PRO A 221 0.78 18.07 -11.63
CA PRO A 221 0.79 17.73 -13.04
C PRO A 221 1.90 18.44 -13.81
N ARG A 222 3.15 18.24 -13.40
CA ARG A 222 4.37 18.74 -14.06
C ARG A 222 5.06 17.55 -14.71
N PRO A 223 5.45 17.59 -15.99
CA PRO A 223 6.13 16.46 -16.62
C PRO A 223 7.33 15.94 -15.79
N ALA A 224 8.19 16.83 -15.30
CA ALA A 224 9.34 16.46 -14.46
C ALA A 224 8.93 15.90 -13.07
N ALA A 225 7.87 16.42 -12.46
CA ALA A 225 7.41 15.92 -11.16
C ALA A 225 6.66 14.58 -11.30
N LEU A 226 5.93 14.39 -12.39
CA LEU A 226 5.30 13.12 -12.75
C LEU A 226 6.36 12.04 -13.01
N GLU A 227 7.38 12.34 -13.83
CA GLU A 227 8.49 11.41 -14.07
C GLU A 227 9.24 11.07 -12.77
N LEU A 228 9.48 12.07 -11.92
CA LEU A 228 10.08 11.85 -10.60
C LEU A 228 9.18 11.00 -9.70
N ALA A 229 7.88 11.28 -9.65
CA ALA A 229 6.93 10.54 -8.83
C ALA A 229 6.80 9.09 -9.29
N GLU A 230 6.73 8.84 -10.59
CA GLU A 230 6.75 7.49 -11.17
C GLU A 230 8.07 6.77 -10.84
N GLY A 231 9.20 7.46 -10.96
CA GLY A 231 10.51 6.94 -10.62
C GLY A 231 10.62 6.55 -9.14
N VAL A 232 10.16 7.43 -8.24
CA VAL A 232 10.13 7.19 -6.78
C VAL A 232 9.16 6.06 -6.43
N GLN A 233 7.96 6.04 -7.02
CA GLN A 233 6.96 5.00 -6.81
C GLN A 233 7.50 3.62 -7.23
N LYS A 234 8.12 3.54 -8.41
CA LYS A 234 8.72 2.31 -8.92
C LYS A 234 9.89 1.85 -8.04
N TRP A 235 10.77 2.77 -7.66
CA TRP A 235 11.90 2.47 -6.77
C TRP A 235 11.43 1.98 -5.40
N LEU A 236 10.46 2.67 -4.78
CA LEU A 236 9.89 2.27 -3.49
C LEU A 236 9.23 0.90 -3.58
N SER A 237 8.39 0.68 -4.61
CA SER A 237 7.71 -0.60 -4.81
C SER A 237 8.70 -1.75 -5.04
N HIS A 238 9.74 -1.52 -5.83
CA HIS A 238 10.81 -2.50 -6.05
C HIS A 238 11.61 -2.77 -4.77
N SER A 239 11.87 -1.73 -3.97
CA SER A 239 12.57 -1.82 -2.71
C SER A 239 11.81 -2.67 -1.69
N LEU A 240 10.50 -2.49 -1.56
CA LEU A 240 9.68 -3.33 -0.67
C LEU A 240 9.49 -4.76 -1.19
N ALA A 241 9.48 -4.94 -2.51
CA ALA A 241 9.48 -6.27 -3.13
C ALA A 241 10.82 -7.00 -2.99
N SER A 242 11.87 -6.36 -2.45
CA SER A 242 13.18 -6.96 -2.19
C SER A 242 13.38 -7.27 -0.70
N ASP A 243 13.97 -8.44 -0.39
CA ASP A 243 14.14 -8.95 0.98
C ASP A 243 14.99 -8.08 1.90
N THR A 244 15.85 -7.25 1.33
CA THR A 244 16.91 -6.57 2.07
C THR A 244 16.44 -5.25 2.66
N LEU A 245 15.63 -4.48 1.95
CA LEU A 245 15.36 -3.09 2.34
C LEU A 245 14.34 -2.96 3.46
N LEU A 246 13.22 -3.69 3.40
CA LEU A 246 12.14 -3.56 4.39
C LEU A 246 12.60 -3.97 5.80
N ALA A 247 13.24 -5.12 5.91
CA ALA A 247 13.76 -5.65 7.18
C ALA A 247 14.91 -4.79 7.74
N GLN A 248 15.80 -4.26 6.88
CA GLN A 248 16.89 -3.39 7.31
C GLN A 248 16.39 -1.99 7.71
N ALA A 249 15.37 -1.48 7.03
CA ALA A 249 14.91 -0.12 7.23
C ALA A 249 14.04 0.05 8.46
N LEU A 250 13.16 -0.92 8.73
CA LEU A 250 12.25 -0.84 9.87
C LEU A 250 12.90 -1.31 11.17
N GLY A 251 14.07 -1.94 11.09
CA GLY A 251 14.82 -2.43 12.25
C GLY A 251 14.14 -3.61 12.95
N PRO A 252 14.72 -4.12 14.05
CA PRO A 252 14.10 -5.20 14.82
C PRO A 252 12.76 -4.75 15.41
N VAL A 253 11.71 -5.49 15.06
CA VAL A 253 10.31 -5.44 15.55
C VAL A 253 10.03 -4.25 16.46
N SER A 254 9.69 -3.09 15.87
CA SER A 254 9.05 -2.03 16.64
C SER A 254 7.66 -2.54 16.99
N THR A 255 7.35 -2.68 18.28
CA THR A 255 5.96 -2.86 18.72
C THR A 255 5.15 -1.72 18.13
N THR A 256 4.17 -2.05 17.30
CA THR A 256 3.24 -1.07 16.75
C THR A 256 2.51 -0.41 17.91
N ASP A 257 2.64 0.90 18.02
CA ASP A 257 1.83 1.69 18.93
C ASP A 257 0.46 1.92 18.28
N PHE A 258 -0.50 1.06 18.59
CA PHE A 258 -1.87 1.17 18.07
C PHE A 258 -2.65 2.32 18.72
N ASP A 259 -2.11 2.91 19.80
CA ASP A 259 -2.69 4.10 20.45
C ASP A 259 -2.14 5.41 19.86
N ASP A 260 -1.17 5.35 18.94
CA ASP A 260 -0.70 6.54 18.21
C ASP A 260 -1.88 7.16 17.45
N PRO A 261 -2.14 8.47 17.58
CA PRO A 261 -3.32 9.11 16.99
C PRO A 261 -3.37 9.01 15.46
N ARG A 262 -2.25 8.71 14.80
CA ARG A 262 -2.14 8.47 13.36
C ARG A 262 -2.62 7.10 12.93
N VAL A 263 -2.70 6.15 13.85
CA VAL A 263 -3.33 4.85 13.60
C VAL A 263 -4.84 5.05 13.68
N ARG A 264 -5.50 4.90 12.53
CA ARG A 264 -6.92 5.20 12.36
C ARG A 264 -7.70 3.94 11.96
N PRO A 265 -8.98 3.81 12.34
CA PRO A 265 -9.81 2.73 11.84
C PRO A 265 -9.99 2.86 10.32
N PHE A 266 -10.00 1.73 9.61
CA PHE A 266 -10.24 1.71 8.16
C PHE A 266 -11.73 1.78 7.83
N GLU A 267 -12.37 2.88 8.21
CA GLU A 267 -13.80 3.15 8.01
C GLU A 267 -14.00 4.19 6.91
N SER A 268 -15.12 4.10 6.18
CA SER A 268 -15.43 5.03 5.08
C SER A 268 -15.43 6.48 5.54
N GLU A 269 -16.14 6.80 6.62
CA GLU A 269 -16.24 8.19 7.11
C GLU A 269 -14.87 8.79 7.48
N GLU A 270 -14.08 8.05 8.24
CA GLU A 270 -12.73 8.47 8.66
C GLU A 270 -11.81 8.65 7.45
N ARG A 271 -11.77 7.66 6.54
CA ARG A 271 -10.88 7.72 5.39
C ARG A 271 -11.32 8.79 4.38
N ASP A 272 -12.61 8.91 4.10
CA ASP A 272 -13.14 9.90 3.15
C ASP A 272 -12.83 11.32 3.64
N ALA A 273 -12.93 11.59 4.95
CA ALA A 273 -12.51 12.86 5.53
C ALA A 273 -11.01 13.14 5.32
N ASN A 274 -10.16 12.15 5.59
CA ASN A 274 -8.71 12.27 5.40
C ASN A 274 -8.33 12.48 3.93
N LEU A 275 -8.99 11.77 3.00
CA LEU A 275 -8.79 11.93 1.55
C LEU A 275 -9.29 13.30 1.05
N ALA A 276 -10.39 13.81 1.60
CA ALA A 276 -10.90 15.14 1.29
C ALA A 276 -9.94 16.25 1.74
N TYR A 277 -9.30 16.08 2.90
CA TYR A 277 -8.23 16.95 3.38
C TYR A 277 -7.00 16.90 2.46
N LEU A 278 -6.47 15.71 2.17
CA LEU A 278 -5.33 15.54 1.26
C LEU A 278 -5.62 16.10 -0.14
N THR A 279 -6.84 15.91 -0.64
CA THR A 279 -7.27 16.47 -1.93
C THR A 279 -7.23 18.00 -1.91
N ALA A 280 -7.71 18.64 -0.85
CA ALA A 280 -7.62 20.10 -0.70
C ALA A 280 -6.17 20.58 -0.63
N CYS A 281 -5.29 19.87 0.10
CA CYS A 281 -3.85 20.14 0.11
C CYS A 281 -3.24 20.03 -1.30
N GLY A 282 -3.60 19.00 -2.05
CA GLY A 282 -3.10 18.77 -3.41
C GLY A 282 -3.52 19.88 -4.36
N GLN A 283 -4.80 20.28 -4.31
CA GLN A 283 -5.33 21.40 -5.10
C GLN A 283 -4.64 22.73 -4.76
N LEU A 284 -4.39 22.99 -3.48
CA LEU A 284 -3.66 24.19 -3.06
C LEU A 284 -2.22 24.18 -3.59
N ASN A 285 -1.52 23.04 -3.49
CA ASN A 285 -0.16 22.89 -4.01
C ASN A 285 -0.11 23.07 -5.54
N ASP A 286 -1.08 22.53 -6.27
CA ASP A 286 -1.21 22.69 -7.72
C ASP A 286 -1.40 24.18 -8.09
N LEU A 287 -2.21 24.91 -7.32
CA LEU A 287 -2.47 26.33 -7.54
C LEU A 287 -1.26 27.21 -7.20
N GLU A 288 -0.61 26.98 -6.05
CA GLU A 288 0.62 27.68 -5.64
C GLU A 288 1.73 27.49 -6.68
N TYR A 289 1.83 26.29 -7.23
CA TYR A 289 2.77 26.01 -8.31
C TYR A 289 2.40 26.75 -9.59
N ALA A 290 1.14 26.69 -10.03
CA ALA A 290 0.67 27.41 -11.21
C ALA A 290 0.96 28.92 -11.08
N PHE A 291 0.79 29.48 -9.88
CA PHE A 291 1.11 30.87 -9.59
C PHE A 291 2.61 31.16 -9.75
N THR A 292 3.48 30.34 -9.16
CA THR A 292 4.93 30.49 -9.27
C THR A 292 5.41 30.41 -10.73
N ALA A 293 4.81 29.53 -11.53
CA ALA A 293 5.11 29.42 -12.96
C ALA A 293 4.59 30.64 -13.77
N LEU A 294 3.53 31.27 -13.29
CA LEU A 294 2.92 32.45 -13.91
C LEU A 294 3.53 33.76 -13.43
N ASP A 295 4.32 33.82 -12.35
CA ASP A 295 4.83 35.04 -11.71
C ASP A 295 5.70 35.95 -12.64
N GLY A 296 5.95 35.52 -13.89
CA GLY A 296 6.33 36.41 -15.00
C GLY A 296 5.20 37.34 -15.51
N LEU A 297 3.96 37.12 -15.09
CA LEU A 297 2.73 37.84 -15.40
C LEU A 297 2.21 38.42 -14.08
N LYS A 298 2.47 39.71 -13.83
CA LYS A 298 2.11 40.44 -12.60
C LYS A 298 0.70 40.08 -12.11
N ALA A 299 0.62 39.23 -11.09
CA ALA A 299 -0.63 39.01 -10.39
C ALA A 299 -0.98 40.29 -9.62
N THR A 300 -2.22 40.75 -9.74
CA THR A 300 -2.77 41.81 -8.89
C THR A 300 -3.21 41.19 -7.57
N ASP A 301 -2.97 41.88 -6.45
CA ASP A 301 -3.25 41.40 -5.09
C ASP A 301 -4.73 40.98 -4.86
N ASP A 302 -5.67 41.46 -5.68
CA ASP A 302 -7.11 41.13 -5.61
C ASP A 302 -7.60 40.21 -6.75
N GLY A 303 -6.69 39.54 -7.45
CA GLY A 303 -7.02 38.69 -8.60
C GLY A 303 -7.84 37.44 -8.22
N PRO A 304 -8.55 36.83 -9.19
CA PRO A 304 -9.32 35.60 -8.96
C PRO A 304 -8.47 34.44 -8.42
N PHE A 305 -7.17 34.43 -8.72
CA PHE A 305 -6.22 33.45 -8.18
C PHE A 305 -6.00 33.59 -6.68
N VAL A 306 -5.84 34.82 -6.17
CA VAL A 306 -5.65 35.06 -4.73
C VAL A 306 -6.90 34.62 -3.98
N GLN A 307 -8.09 34.96 -4.50
CA GLN A 307 -9.36 34.52 -3.92
C GLN A 307 -9.49 32.98 -3.88
N MET A 308 -9.10 32.31 -4.97
CA MET A 308 -9.11 30.84 -5.04
C MET A 308 -8.12 30.21 -4.06
N THR A 309 -6.92 30.78 -3.94
CA THR A 309 -5.91 30.32 -2.97
C THR A 309 -6.42 30.45 -1.54
N GLU A 310 -7.00 31.59 -1.17
CA GLU A 310 -7.57 31.81 0.16
C GLU A 310 -8.77 30.89 0.42
N GLN A 311 -9.60 30.65 -0.59
CA GLN A 311 -10.68 29.65 -0.48
C GLN A 311 -10.13 28.25 -0.21
N LEU A 312 -9.13 27.79 -0.97
CA LEU A 312 -8.55 26.46 -0.78
C LEU A 312 -7.82 26.32 0.56
N LYS A 313 -7.14 27.37 1.04
CA LYS A 313 -6.56 27.41 2.39
C LYS A 313 -7.63 27.24 3.46
N LYS A 314 -8.73 27.97 3.34
CA LYS A 314 -9.87 27.84 4.24
C LYS A 314 -10.49 26.44 4.19
N GLU A 315 -10.73 25.89 3.00
CA GLU A 315 -11.24 24.52 2.84
C GLU A 315 -10.31 23.49 3.47
N ARG A 316 -8.99 23.64 3.29
CA ARG A 316 -7.98 22.79 3.92
C ARG A 316 -8.08 22.85 5.45
N GLU A 317 -8.13 24.04 6.02
CA GLU A 317 -8.22 24.23 7.48
C GLU A 317 -9.53 23.68 8.09
N GLU A 318 -10.64 23.84 7.36
CA GLU A 318 -11.95 23.31 7.75
C GLU A 318 -11.99 21.78 7.69
N ARG A 319 -11.31 21.18 6.71
CA ARG A 319 -11.25 19.71 6.53
C ARG A 319 -10.15 19.02 7.35
N GLU A 320 -9.21 19.78 7.91
CA GLU A 320 -8.12 19.21 8.69
C GLU A 320 -8.65 18.43 9.91
N PRO A 321 -8.35 17.12 10.03
CA PRO A 321 -8.86 16.30 11.11
C PRO A 321 -8.45 16.80 12.49
N GLN A 322 -9.38 16.83 13.44
CA GLN A 322 -9.12 17.35 14.79
C GLN A 322 -8.02 16.57 15.53
N TRP A 323 -7.94 15.26 15.31
CA TRP A 323 -6.90 14.41 15.89
C TRP A 323 -5.50 14.73 15.37
N TRP A 324 -5.38 15.31 14.18
CA TRP A 324 -4.11 15.76 13.64
C TRP A 324 -3.70 17.12 14.22
N LYS A 325 -4.66 18.04 14.37
CA LYS A 325 -4.44 19.37 14.99
C LYS A 325 -3.89 19.28 16.41
N THR A 326 -4.36 18.32 17.21
CA THR A 326 -3.91 18.16 18.61
C THR A 326 -2.50 17.60 18.72
N ARG A 327 -1.91 17.06 17.64
CA ARG A 327 -0.54 16.55 17.63
C ARG A 327 0.49 17.67 17.48
N THR A 328 0.14 18.75 16.78
CA THR A 328 1.04 19.86 16.47
C THR A 328 1.04 20.97 17.52
N ALA A 329 0.10 20.92 18.48
CA ALA A 329 -0.02 21.83 19.62
C ALA A 329 0.86 21.41 20.81
#